data_AF-A0A8K0KS36-F1
#
_entry.id   AF-A0A8K0KS36-F1
#
_cell.length_a   1.000
_cell.length_b   1.000
_cell.length_c   1.000
_cell.angle_alpha   90.00
_cell.angle_beta   90.00
_cell.angle_gamma   90.00
#
_symmetry.space_group_name_H-M   'P 1'
#
loop_
_entity.id
_entity.type
_entity.pdbx_description
1 polymer ?
#
loop_
_entity_poly.entity_id
_entity_poly.type
_entity_poly.pdbx_seq_one_letter_code
_entity_poly.pdbx_strand_id
1 'polypeptide(L)'
;MISRRFKNLEEGLERLEMEAQKVGLKVNRAKTQYLFSSRKSTTGNNKFIELNGNKYERCDKFKYLGVLVTKDNEMKEEIKARIAAGNRVHQDSLKVMKSHNLSRNLKIKVYRTVVRPVVMYVSETWTMTAAEEELLKRWERKVLRKIFGATKEDG
;
A
#
# COMPACT_ATOMS: atom_id res chain seq x y z
N MET A 1 -15.76 7.43 0.47
CA MET A 1 -16.69 7.94 -0.56
C MET A 1 -15.94 8.08 -1.87
N ILE A 2 -16.51 7.62 -2.98
CA ILE A 2 -15.92 7.75 -4.31
C ILE A 2 -16.98 8.42 -5.19
N SER A 3 -16.59 9.46 -5.94
CA SER A 3 -17.49 10.21 -6.81
C SER A 3 -16.83 10.49 -8.16
N ARG A 4 -17.63 10.51 -9.23
CA ARG A 4 -17.18 10.90 -10.58
C ARG A 4 -17.18 12.41 -10.81
N ARG A 5 -17.93 13.16 -10.00
CA ARG A 5 -18.07 14.63 -10.11
C ARG A 5 -17.65 15.27 -8.80
N PHE A 6 -16.92 16.38 -8.90
CA PHE A 6 -16.44 17.11 -7.73
C PHE A 6 -17.59 17.59 -6.85
N LYS A 7 -18.63 18.18 -7.44
CA LYS A 7 -19.83 18.64 -6.72
C LYS A 7 -20.49 17.54 -5.86
N ASN A 8 -20.66 16.34 -6.42
CA ASN A 8 -21.24 15.21 -5.68
C ASN A 8 -20.34 14.74 -4.51
N LEU A 9 -19.02 14.97 -4.59
CA LEU A 9 -18.11 14.68 -3.48
C LEU A 9 -18.28 15.69 -2.35
N GLU A 10 -18.46 16.97 -2.69
CA GLU A 10 -18.73 18.05 -1.72
C GLU A 10 -20.06 17.82 -1.00
N GLU A 11 -21.14 17.62 -1.76
CA GLU A 11 -22.49 17.31 -1.22
C GLU A 11 -22.46 16.06 -0.34
N GLY A 12 -21.71 15.03 -0.75
CA GLY A 12 -21.58 13.81 0.03
C GLY A 12 -20.80 14.00 1.33
N LEU A 13 -19.74 14.81 1.31
CA LEU A 13 -18.96 15.13 2.52
C LEU A 13 -19.75 16.01 3.48
N GLU A 14 -20.52 16.98 2.98
CA GLU A 14 -21.44 17.80 3.78
C GLU A 14 -22.51 16.93 4.45
N ARG A 15 -23.14 16.03 3.69
CA ARG A 15 -24.11 15.08 4.24
C ARG A 15 -23.48 14.18 5.30
N LEU A 16 -22.25 13.71 5.10
CA LEU A 16 -21.53 12.91 6.08
C LEU A 16 -21.27 13.70 7.38
N GLU A 17 -20.85 14.97 7.30
CA GLU A 17 -20.67 15.83 8.48
C GLU A 17 -21.99 15.99 9.23
N MET A 18 -23.08 16.30 8.53
CA MET A 18 -24.40 16.52 9.14
C MET A 18 -24.92 15.26 9.84
N GLU A 19 -24.87 14.09 9.19
CA GLU A 19 -25.34 12.84 9.80
C GLU A 19 -24.43 12.38 10.94
N ALA A 20 -23.11 12.56 10.83
CA ALA A 20 -22.18 12.26 11.91
C ALA A 20 -22.47 13.13 13.15
N GLN A 21 -22.77 14.42 12.95
CA GLN A 21 -23.07 15.32 14.05
C GLN A 21 -24.34 14.93 14.81
N LYS A 22 -25.37 14.41 14.14
CA LYS A 22 -26.61 13.92 14.78
C LYS A 22 -26.36 12.79 15.78
N VAL A 23 -25.31 11.99 15.55
CA VAL A 23 -24.89 10.90 16.46
C VAL A 23 -23.70 11.29 17.35
N GLY A 24 -23.35 12.57 17.42
CA GLY A 24 -22.27 13.09 18.27
C GLY A 24 -20.86 12.86 17.75
N LEU A 25 -20.69 12.48 16.47
CA LEU A 25 -19.40 12.29 15.83
C LEU A 25 -18.95 13.56 15.09
N LYS A 26 -17.63 13.79 15.04
CA LYS A 26 -17.00 14.90 14.33
C LYS A 26 -15.95 14.41 13.35
N VAL A 27 -15.98 14.91 12.12
CA VAL A 27 -14.97 14.60 11.11
C VAL A 27 -13.63 15.21 11.51
N ASN A 28 -12.58 14.38 11.48
CA ASN A 28 -11.22 14.84 11.76
C ASN A 28 -10.59 15.41 10.48
N ARG A 29 -10.56 16.74 10.40
CA ARG A 29 -10.02 17.49 9.25
C ARG A 29 -8.55 17.17 8.94
N ALA A 30 -7.73 16.93 9.97
CA ALA A 30 -6.31 16.60 9.77
C ALA A 30 -6.09 15.20 9.18
N LYS A 31 -7.06 14.29 9.33
CA LYS A 31 -7.02 12.93 8.77
C LYS A 31 -7.82 12.79 7.47
N THR A 32 -8.73 13.72 7.20
CA THR A 32 -9.60 13.68 6.02
C THR A 32 -8.99 14.53 4.91
N GLN A 33 -8.64 13.86 3.81
CA GLN A 33 -8.15 14.46 2.58
C GLN A 33 -8.91 13.82 1.41
N TYR A 34 -8.93 14.48 0.27
CA TYR A 34 -9.47 13.88 -0.95
C TYR A 34 -8.37 13.60 -1.97
N LEU A 35 -8.54 12.50 -2.71
CA LEU A 35 -7.65 12.11 -3.80
C LEU A 35 -8.42 12.30 -5.11
N PHE A 36 -7.82 13.02 -6.06
CA PHE A 36 -8.38 13.21 -7.40
C PHE A 36 -7.58 12.40 -8.41
N SER A 37 -8.21 11.39 -9.01
CA SER A 37 -7.62 10.54 -10.03
C SER A 37 -8.29 10.79 -11.38
N SER A 38 -7.50 11.11 -12.41
CA SER A 38 -7.97 11.38 -13.78
C SER A 38 -6.97 10.85 -14.79
N ARG A 39 -7.45 10.21 -15.85
CA ARG A 39 -6.64 9.78 -17.00
C ARG A 39 -6.17 10.94 -17.89
N LYS A 40 -6.90 12.06 -17.87
CA LYS A 40 -6.50 13.29 -18.56
C LYS A 40 -5.64 14.12 -17.62
N SER A 41 -4.57 14.74 -18.12
CA SER A 41 -3.71 15.68 -17.37
C SER A 41 -4.43 16.99 -16.99
N THR A 42 -5.76 16.99 -17.01
CA THR A 42 -6.58 18.07 -16.48
C THR A 42 -6.44 18.05 -14.97
N THR A 43 -5.46 18.79 -14.47
CA THR A 43 -5.37 19.13 -13.06
C THR A 43 -6.66 19.85 -12.72
N GLY A 44 -7.57 19.20 -11.99
CA GLY A 44 -8.67 19.93 -11.36
C GLY A 44 -8.06 21.07 -10.55
N ASN A 45 -8.40 22.32 -10.87
CA ASN A 45 -7.75 23.51 -10.31
C ASN A 45 -7.93 23.63 -8.78
N ASN A 46 -8.91 22.91 -8.22
CA ASN A 46 -9.22 22.96 -6.80
C ASN A 46 -8.15 22.21 -6.00
N LYS A 47 -7.52 22.94 -5.07
CA LYS A 47 -6.52 22.42 -4.12
C LYS A 47 -7.13 21.93 -2.80
N PHE A 48 -8.34 22.39 -2.49
CA PHE A 48 -9.08 22.02 -1.29
C PHE A 48 -10.59 22.00 -1.58
N ILE A 49 -11.33 21.27 -0.74
CA ILE A 49 -12.77 21.37 -0.59
C ILE A 49 -13.02 22.24 0.65
N GLU A 50 -13.88 23.26 0.55
CA GLU A 50 -14.26 24.10 1.68
C GLU A 50 -15.72 23.85 2.06
N LEU A 51 -15.96 23.39 3.28
CA LEU A 51 -17.30 23.08 3.81
C LEU A 51 -17.42 23.64 5.23
N ASN A 52 -18.42 24.47 5.51
CA ASN A 52 -18.67 24.99 6.86
C ASN A 52 -17.43 25.68 7.50
N GLY A 53 -16.61 26.36 6.70
CA GLY A 53 -15.34 26.97 7.13
C GLY A 53 -14.16 25.97 7.29
N ASN A 54 -14.35 24.72 6.88
CA ASN A 54 -13.37 23.63 7.01
C ASN A 54 -12.74 23.36 5.66
N LYS A 55 -11.41 23.36 5.61
CA LYS A 55 -10.65 23.05 4.40
C LYS A 55 -10.15 21.61 4.44
N TYR A 56 -10.49 20.85 3.41
CA TYR A 56 -10.06 19.48 3.19
C TYR A 56 -9.08 19.45 2.02
N GLU A 57 -7.83 19.10 2.30
CA GLU A 57 -6.76 19.18 1.31
C GLU A 57 -6.83 18.07 0.27
N ARG A 58 -6.40 18.41 -0.95
CA ARG A 58 -6.09 17.43 -1.98
C ARG A 58 -4.79 16.71 -1.65
N CYS A 59 -4.77 15.40 -1.83
CA CYS A 59 -3.56 14.58 -1.75
C CYS A 59 -3.31 13.82 -3.06
N ASP A 60 -2.02 13.59 -3.36
CA ASP A 60 -1.60 12.79 -4.51
C ASP A 60 -1.45 11.29 -4.17
N LYS A 61 -1.31 11.01 -2.88
CA LYS A 61 -1.20 9.67 -2.34
C LYS A 61 -1.91 9.59 -1.00
N PHE A 62 -2.64 8.50 -0.79
CA PHE A 62 -3.40 8.27 0.41
C PHE A 62 -3.29 6.81 0.83
N LYS A 63 -3.15 6.56 2.14
CA LYS A 63 -3.11 5.20 2.68
C LYS A 63 -4.51 4.77 3.11
N TYR A 64 -5.13 3.90 2.34
CA TYR A 64 -6.45 3.35 2.60
C TYR A 64 -6.35 1.89 3.01
N LEU A 65 -6.82 1.56 4.22
CA LEU A 65 -6.80 0.19 4.77
C LEU A 65 -5.43 -0.50 4.67
N GLY A 66 -4.36 0.27 4.81
CA GLY A 66 -3.00 -0.25 4.71
C GLY A 66 -2.39 -0.23 3.31
N VAL A 67 -3.16 0.06 2.26
CA VAL A 67 -2.74 0.11 0.85
C VAL A 67 -2.51 1.56 0.43
N LEU A 68 -1.43 1.82 -0.29
CA LEU A 68 -1.14 3.13 -0.86
C LEU A 68 -1.88 3.30 -2.19
N VAL A 69 -2.81 4.24 -2.23
CA VAL A 69 -3.52 4.64 -3.46
C VAL A 69 -2.91 5.95 -3.95
N THR A 70 -2.52 5.98 -5.23
CA THR A 70 -1.92 7.16 -5.88
C THR A 70 -2.90 7.78 -6.87
N LYS A 71 -2.75 9.08 -7.14
CA LYS A 71 -3.60 9.79 -8.11
C LYS A 71 -3.58 9.17 -9.52
N ASP A 72 -2.44 8.57 -9.89
CA ASP A 72 -2.22 7.96 -11.21
C ASP A 72 -2.58 6.48 -11.22
N ASN A 73 -3.04 5.94 -10.09
CA ASN A 73 -3.36 4.52 -9.88
C ASN A 73 -2.18 3.58 -10.22
N GLU A 74 -0.95 4.05 -10.03
CA GLU A 74 0.27 3.27 -10.23
C GLU A 74 0.56 2.38 -9.02
N MET A 75 0.82 1.09 -9.27
CA MET A 75 1.12 0.08 -8.24
C MET A 75 2.57 0.11 -7.76
N LYS A 76 3.48 0.71 -8.53
CA LYS A 76 4.92 0.77 -8.26
C LYS A 76 5.25 1.22 -6.83
N GLU A 77 4.61 2.27 -6.35
CA GLU A 77 4.87 2.81 -5.01
C GLU A 77 4.32 1.90 -3.90
N GLU A 78 3.17 1.25 -4.12
CA GLU A 78 2.62 0.25 -3.20
C GLU A 78 3.52 -0.99 -3.12
N ILE A 79 3.95 -1.53 -4.27
CA ILE A 79 4.84 -2.70 -4.33
C ILE A 79 6.16 -2.41 -3.62
N LYS A 80 6.74 -1.22 -3.82
CA LYS A 80 7.94 -0.79 -3.07
C LYS A 80 7.67 -0.71 -1.56
N ALA A 81 6.54 -0.17 -1.14
CA ALA A 81 6.17 -0.08 0.27
C ALA A 81 6.02 -1.47 0.91
N ARG A 82 5.45 -2.43 0.18
CA ARG A 82 5.32 -3.84 0.59
C ARG A 82 6.65 -4.54 0.68
N ILE A 83 7.53 -4.35 -0.30
CA ILE A 83 8.92 -4.83 -0.26
C ILE A 83 9.65 -4.25 0.95
N ALA A 84 9.50 -2.96 1.25
CA ALA A 84 10.10 -2.35 2.42
C ALA A 84 9.57 -2.95 3.73
N ALA A 85 8.26 -3.25 3.82
CA ALA A 85 7.68 -3.96 4.94
C ALA A 85 8.22 -5.40 5.07
N GLY A 86 8.27 -6.14 3.97
CA GLY A 86 8.87 -7.47 3.92
C GLY A 86 10.34 -7.48 4.30
N ASN A 87 11.10 -6.45 3.92
CA ASN A 87 12.49 -6.30 4.32
C ASN A 87 12.63 -6.16 5.84
N ARG A 88 11.78 -5.37 6.51
CA ARG A 88 11.79 -5.25 7.98
C ARG A 88 11.57 -6.61 8.64
N VAL A 89 10.50 -7.30 8.25
CA VAL A 89 10.18 -8.63 8.81
C VAL A 89 11.26 -9.67 8.49
N HIS A 90 11.87 -9.58 7.31
CA HIS A 90 13.02 -10.42 6.96
C HIS A 90 14.23 -10.11 7.85
N GLN A 91 14.53 -8.84 8.14
CA GLN A 91 15.59 -8.46 9.07
C GLN A 91 15.34 -9.03 10.47
N ASP A 92 14.12 -8.90 10.98
CA ASP A 92 13.73 -9.42 12.29
C ASP A 92 13.88 -10.95 12.34
N SER A 93 13.60 -11.63 11.22
CA SER A 93 13.73 -13.08 11.07
C SER A 93 15.16 -13.56 10.75
N LEU A 94 16.16 -12.66 10.61
CA LEU A 94 17.50 -13.05 10.16
C LEU A 94 18.20 -14.04 11.07
N LYS A 95 17.98 -13.96 12.40
CA LYS A 95 18.58 -14.90 13.36
C LYS A 95 18.17 -16.34 13.04
N VAL A 96 16.88 -16.55 12.74
CA VAL A 96 16.33 -17.84 12.32
C VAL A 96 16.88 -18.26 10.96
N MET A 97 16.92 -17.33 9.99
CA MET A 97 17.41 -17.63 8.63
C MET A 97 18.90 -18.00 8.60
N LYS A 98 19.72 -17.38 9.44
CA LYS A 98 21.17 -17.63 9.52
C LYS A 98 21.56 -18.79 10.44
N SER A 99 20.67 -19.26 11.30
CA SER A 99 20.98 -20.33 12.26
C SER A 99 21.40 -21.61 11.55
N HIS A 100 22.56 -22.17 11.90
CA HIS A 100 23.01 -23.47 11.40
C HIS A 100 22.25 -24.64 12.03
N ASN A 101 21.66 -24.43 13.21
CA ASN A 101 20.93 -25.46 13.96
C ASN A 101 19.51 -25.70 13.43
N LEU A 102 19.02 -24.86 12.51
CA LEU A 102 17.69 -24.98 11.94
C LEU A 102 17.74 -25.57 10.54
N SER A 103 16.86 -26.53 10.27
CA SER A 103 16.75 -27.15 8.97
C SER A 103 16.31 -26.14 7.90
N ARG A 104 16.73 -26.39 6.65
CA ARG A 104 16.34 -25.57 5.50
C ARG A 104 14.82 -25.51 5.33
N ASN A 105 14.14 -26.64 5.55
CA ASN A 105 12.68 -26.75 5.46
C ASN A 105 11.98 -25.82 6.47
N LEU A 106 12.49 -25.71 7.69
CA LEU A 106 11.93 -24.81 8.68
C LEU A 106 12.11 -23.34 8.27
N LYS A 107 13.29 -22.97 7.75
CA LYS A 107 13.54 -21.61 7.23
C LYS A 107 12.63 -21.25 6.07
N ILE A 108 12.38 -22.20 5.15
CA ILE A 108 11.41 -22.03 4.05
C ILE A 108 9.99 -21.85 4.61
N LYS A 109 9.61 -22.63 5.63
CA LYS A 109 8.30 -22.49 6.29
C LYS A 109 8.13 -21.09 6.87
N VAL A 110 9.13 -20.60 7.61
CA VAL A 110 9.14 -19.23 8.17
C VAL A 110 9.04 -18.18 7.07
N TYR A 111 9.78 -18.33 5.98
CA TYR A 111 9.65 -17.43 4.82
C TYR A 111 8.22 -17.39 4.29
N ARG A 112 7.62 -18.57 4.03
CA ARG A 112 6.28 -18.69 3.45
C ARG A 112 5.18 -18.18 4.37
N THR A 113 5.31 -18.34 5.69
CA THR A 113 4.25 -18.00 6.66
C THR A 113 4.41 -16.63 7.31
N VAL A 114 5.62 -16.07 7.36
CA VAL A 114 5.89 -14.81 8.07
C VAL A 114 6.30 -13.70 7.11
N VAL A 115 7.26 -13.96 6.23
CA VAL A 115 7.87 -12.92 5.39
C VAL A 115 7.07 -12.68 4.11
N ARG A 116 6.70 -13.75 3.39
CA ARG A 116 5.99 -13.69 2.11
C ARG A 116 4.60 -13.03 2.23
N PRO A 117 3.76 -13.33 3.24
CA PRO A 117 2.42 -12.74 3.33
C PRO A 117 2.44 -11.21 3.51
N VAL A 118 3.48 -10.67 4.14
CA VAL A 118 3.64 -9.21 4.33
C VAL A 118 3.84 -8.50 3.00
N VAL A 119 4.57 -9.12 2.08
CA VAL A 119 4.78 -8.59 0.73
C VAL A 119 3.55 -8.84 -0.14
N MET A 120 2.96 -10.04 -0.07
CA MET A 120 1.82 -10.43 -0.91
C MET A 120 0.49 -9.84 -0.45
N TYR A 121 0.45 -9.03 0.61
CA TYR A 121 -0.78 -8.39 1.04
C TYR A 121 -1.33 -7.52 -0.09
N VAL A 122 -2.58 -7.80 -0.50
CA VAL A 122 -3.30 -7.09 -1.56
C VAL A 122 -2.71 -7.31 -2.96
N SER A 123 -1.85 -8.32 -3.14
CA SER A 123 -1.30 -8.65 -4.47
C SER A 123 -2.35 -9.03 -5.50
N GLU A 124 -3.52 -9.53 -5.06
CA GLU A 124 -4.66 -9.86 -5.92
C GLU A 124 -5.25 -8.64 -6.63
N THR A 125 -5.03 -7.42 -6.13
CA THR A 125 -5.55 -6.18 -6.74
C THR A 125 -4.50 -5.43 -7.55
N TRP A 126 -3.28 -5.95 -7.67
CA TRP A 126 -2.21 -5.27 -8.40
C TRP A 126 -2.35 -5.51 -9.90
N THR A 127 -2.45 -4.42 -10.65
CA THR A 127 -2.18 -4.45 -12.09
C THR A 127 -0.67 -4.32 -12.29
N MET A 128 0.02 -5.45 -12.43
CA MET A 128 1.48 -5.51 -12.50
C MET A 128 2.02 -5.38 -13.92
N THR A 129 3.10 -4.62 -14.04
CA THR A 129 3.99 -4.58 -15.21
C THR A 129 5.11 -5.61 -15.08
N ALA A 130 5.74 -5.98 -16.20
CA ALA A 130 6.90 -6.87 -16.20
C ALA A 130 8.06 -6.35 -15.33
N ALA A 131 8.24 -5.04 -15.25
CA ALA A 131 9.26 -4.42 -14.41
C ALA A 131 9.00 -4.60 -12.90
N GLU A 132 7.73 -4.53 -12.49
CA GLU A 132 7.31 -4.76 -11.11
C GLU A 132 7.37 -6.24 -10.72
N GLU A 133 7.05 -7.13 -11.66
CA GLU A 133 7.22 -8.57 -11.46
C GLU A 133 8.69 -8.94 -11.26
N GLU A 134 9.59 -8.41 -12.10
CA GLU A 134 11.03 -8.65 -11.93
C GLU A 134 11.57 -8.01 -10.64
N LEU A 135 10.99 -6.90 -10.18
CA LEU A 135 11.32 -6.34 -8.87
C LEU A 135 10.99 -7.30 -7.73
N LEU A 136 9.80 -7.91 -7.73
CA LEU A 136 9.41 -8.91 -6.73
C LEU A 136 10.28 -10.18 -6.82
N LYS A 137 10.55 -10.68 -8.03
CA LYS A 137 11.43 -11.83 -8.25
C LYS A 137 12.83 -11.59 -7.72
N ARG A 138 13.42 -10.41 -7.99
CA ARG A 138 14.74 -10.04 -7.44
C ARG A 138 14.72 -9.98 -5.92
N TRP A 139 13.67 -9.43 -5.33
CA TRP A 139 13.52 -9.40 -3.89
C TRP A 139 13.40 -10.82 -3.29
N GLU A 140 12.57 -11.68 -3.87
CA GLU A 140 12.41 -13.07 -3.41
C GLU A 140 13.73 -13.83 -3.51
N ARG A 141 14.44 -13.75 -4.64
CA ARG A 141 15.77 -14.37 -4.80
C ARG A 141 16.76 -13.87 -3.73
N LYS A 142 16.73 -12.57 -3.37
CA LYS A 142 17.58 -12.01 -2.31
C LYS A 142 17.30 -12.68 -0.96
N VAL A 143 16.03 -12.90 -0.63
CA VAL A 143 15.62 -13.59 0.61
C VAL A 143 16.03 -15.06 0.57
N LEU A 144 15.73 -15.77 -0.52
CA LEU A 144 16.00 -17.19 -0.66
C LEU A 144 17.51 -17.51 -0.66
N ARG A 145 18.36 -16.65 -1.23
CA ARG A 145 19.82 -16.79 -1.15
C ARG A 145 20.35 -16.86 0.29
N LYS A 146 19.64 -16.29 1.28
CA LYS A 146 20.02 -16.42 2.70
C LYS A 146 19.70 -17.78 3.28
N ILE A 147 18.78 -18.53 2.67
CA ILE A 147 18.37 -19.87 3.10
C ILE A 147 19.20 -20.95 2.38
N PHE A 148 19.39 -20.78 1.06
CA PHE A 148 20.01 -21.79 0.20
C PHE A 148 21.52 -21.56 -0.02
N GLY A 149 22.02 -20.34 0.16
CA GLY A 149 23.38 -19.98 -0.23
C GLY A 149 23.48 -19.62 -1.71
N ALA A 150 24.70 -19.64 -2.27
CA ALA A 150 25.00 -19.30 -3.66
C ALA A 150 24.81 -20.49 -4.63
N THR A 151 23.92 -21.44 -4.31
CA THR A 151 23.75 -22.65 -5.10
C THR A 151 22.86 -22.38 -6.31
N LYS A 152 23.39 -22.61 -7.51
CA LYS A 152 22.58 -22.93 -8.70
C LYS A 152 22.20 -24.40 -8.57
N GLU A 153 20.91 -24.71 -8.40
CA GLU A 153 20.40 -26.00 -8.83
C GLU A 153 20.11 -25.82 -10.32
N ASP A 154 21.04 -26.30 -11.15
CA ASP A 154 20.79 -26.48 -12.58
C ASP A 154 19.66 -27.51 -12.69
N GLY A 155 18.55 -27.10 -13.30
CA GLY A 155 17.37 -27.93 -13.52
C GLY A 155 17.58 -28.97 -14.61
#